data_AF-A0AAV2HEL6-F1
#
_entry.id   AF-A0AAV2HEL6-F1
#
_cell.length_a   1.000
_cell.length_b   1.000
_cell.length_c   1.000
_cell.angle_alpha   90.00
_cell.angle_beta   90.00
_cell.angle_gamma   90.00
#
_symmetry.space_group_name_H-M   'P 1'
#
loop_
_entity.id
_entity.type
_entity.pdbx_description
1 polymer ?
#
loop_
_entity_poly.entity_id
_entity_poly.type
_entity_poly.pdbx_seq_one_letter_code
_entity_poly.pdbx_strand_id
1 'polypeptide(L)' 'MAAKSDQKIAEGLEHLRLADKYLKTSLFKWKPDQDGAAAEYLKAATAFRNAKALDQAKESYIKVGELQKAMNAYLF' A
#
# COMPACT_ATOMS: atom_id res chain seq x y z
N MET A 1 -19.67 6.64 -19.84
CA MET A 1 -19.83 7.11 -18.44
C MET A 1 -18.91 6.25 -17.60
N ALA A 2 -17.69 6.71 -17.30
CA ALA A 2 -16.74 5.93 -16.47
C ALA A 2 -17.37 5.76 -15.08
N ALA A 3 -17.46 4.54 -14.59
CA ALA A 3 -18.12 4.31 -13.32
C ALA A 3 -17.24 4.90 -12.21
N LYS A 4 -17.83 5.53 -11.19
CA LYS A 4 -17.11 6.05 -10.02
C LYS A 4 -16.22 4.99 -9.34
N SER A 5 -16.51 3.71 -9.57
CA SER A 5 -15.71 2.55 -9.18
C SER A 5 -14.33 2.55 -9.85
N ASP A 6 -14.27 2.84 -11.15
CA ASP A 6 -13.01 2.85 -11.92
C ASP A 6 -12.07 3.96 -11.44
N GLN A 7 -12.62 5.11 -11.05
CA GLN A 7 -11.85 6.21 -10.47
C GLN A 7 -11.19 5.80 -9.15
N LYS A 8 -11.95 5.14 -8.26
CA LYS A 8 -11.43 4.65 -6.97
C LYS A 8 -10.41 3.52 -7.13
N ILE A 9 -10.55 2.69 -8.16
CA ILE A 9 -9.55 1.66 -8.49
C ILE A 9 -8.26 2.34 -8.98
N ALA A 10 -8.36 3.35 -9.85
CA ALA A 10 -7.20 4.11 -10.31
C ALA A 10 -6.48 4.83 -9.16
N GLU A 11 -7.22 5.47 -8.25
CA GLU A 11 -6.68 6.08 -7.04
C GLU A 11 -5.97 5.04 -6.16
N GLY A 12 -6.59 3.87 -5.95
CA GLY A 12 -5.97 2.77 -5.20
C GLY A 12 -4.67 2.26 -5.84
N LEU A 13 -4.62 2.17 -7.17
CA LEU A 13 -3.43 1.76 -7.92
C LEU A 13 -2.29 2.79 -7.83
N GLU A 14 -2.61 4.08 -7.84
CA GLU A 14 -1.61 5.15 -7.63
C GLU A 14 -0.98 5.04 -6.24
N HIS A 15 -1.80 4.87 -5.19
CA HIS A 15 -1.31 4.64 -3.83
C HIS A 15 -0.45 3.37 -3.72
N LEU A 16 -0.81 2.28 -4.44
CA LEU A 16 0.04 1.09 -4.53
C LEU A 16 1.41 1.36 -5.14
N ARG A 17 1.48 2.15 -6.23
CA ARG A 17 2.77 2.51 -6.85
C ARG A 17 3.62 3.39 -5.94
N LEU A 18 2.99 4.32 -5.23
CA LEU A 18 3.66 5.15 -4.22
C LEU A 18 4.24 4.28 -3.11
N ALA A 19 3.47 3.32 -2.60
CA ALA A 19 3.93 2.39 -1.58
C ALA A 19 5.12 1.53 -2.06
N ASP A 20 5.09 1.01 -3.29
CA ASP A 20 6.21 0.27 -3.89
C ASP A 20 7.46 1.16 -4.05
N LYS A 21 7.27 2.44 -4.34
CA LYS A 21 8.36 3.43 -4.42
C LYS A 21 8.97 3.72 -3.04
N TYR A 22 8.17 3.75 -1.98
CA TYR A 22 8.68 3.89 -0.61
C TYR A 22 9.48 2.65 -0.17
N LEU A 23 9.10 1.46 -0.63
CA LEU A 23 9.83 0.21 -0.36
C LEU A 23 11.09 0.03 -1.21
N LYS A 24 11.08 0.50 -2.46
CA LYS A 24 12.28 0.61 -3.30
C LYS A 24 13.16 1.74 -2.78
N THR A 25 13.85 1.47 -1.70
CA THR A 25 14.87 2.37 -1.16
C THR A 25 15.88 2.67 -2.27
N SER A 26 16.03 3.95 -2.60
CA SER A 26 17.20 4.38 -3.35
C SER A 26 18.43 4.15 -2.48
N LEU A 27 19.56 3.82 -3.11
CA LEU A 27 20.86 3.47 -2.53
C LEU A 27 21.39 4.49 -1.48
N PHE A 28 20.74 5.66 -1.36
CA PHE A 28 21.05 6.74 -0.43
C PHE A 28 20.20 6.80 0.86
N LYS A 29 19.14 5.98 1.02
CA LYS A 29 18.35 5.94 2.26
C LYS A 29 18.76 4.75 3.12
N TRP A 30 19.52 5.03 4.19
CA TRP A 30 19.96 4.02 5.16
C TRP A 30 18.85 3.43 6.04
N LYS A 31 17.60 3.92 5.93
CA LYS A 31 16.43 3.29 6.54
C LYS A 31 15.31 3.18 5.51
N PRO A 32 14.76 1.97 5.26
CA PRO A 32 13.54 1.80 4.50
C PRO A 32 12.36 2.45 5.24
N ASP A 33 11.61 3.34 4.57
CA ASP A 33 10.39 3.94 5.10
C ASP A 33 9.23 2.93 5.04
N GLN A 34 9.31 1.88 5.88
CA GLN A 34 8.27 0.85 5.97
C GLN A 34 6.95 1.43 6.52
N ASP A 35 7.04 2.41 7.41
CA ASP A 35 5.89 3.12 7.98
C ASP A 35 5.12 3.91 6.90
N GLY A 36 5.85 4.66 6.07
CA GLY A 36 5.29 5.40 4.94
C GLY A 36 4.67 4.48 3.88
N ALA A 37 5.32 3.36 3.56
CA ALA A 37 4.77 2.36 2.65
C ALA A 37 3.50 1.71 3.21
N ALA A 38 3.48 1.33 4.48
CA ALA A 38 2.32 0.73 5.14
C ALA A 38 1.11 1.67 5.14
N ALA A 39 1.31 2.95 5.43
CA ALA A 39 0.26 3.96 5.39
C ALA A 39 -0.36 4.13 3.99
N GLU A 40 0.45 4.10 2.93
CA GLU A 40 -0.03 4.21 1.55
C GLU A 40 -0.76 2.94 1.07
N TYR A 41 -0.27 1.74 1.43
CA TYR A 41 -0.99 0.48 1.17
C TYR A 41 -2.36 0.44 1.87
N LEU A 42 -2.48 1.01 3.07
CA LEU A 42 -3.75 1.13 3.82
C LEU A 42 -4.76 2.05 3.11
N LYS A 43 -4.28 3.17 2.57
CA LYS A 43 -5.12 4.09 1.76
C LYS A 43 -5.59 3.40 0.48
N ALA A 44 -4.70 2.69 -0.22
CA ALA A 44 -5.03 1.90 -1.39
C ALA A 44 -6.09 0.83 -1.10
N ALA A 45 -5.91 0.07 -0.02
CA ALA A 45 -6.85 -0.97 0.40
C ALA A 45 -8.26 -0.40 0.66
N THR A 46 -8.33 0.78 1.26
CA THR A 46 -9.59 1.48 1.53
C THR A 46 -10.27 1.95 0.24
N ALA A 47 -9.49 2.45 -0.73
CA ALA A 47 -9.99 2.84 -2.05
C ALA A 47 -10.54 1.64 -2.83
N PHE A 48 -9.83 0.51 -2.86
CA PHE A 48 -10.28 -0.74 -3.48
C PHE A 48 -11.53 -1.31 -2.81
N ARG A 49 -11.59 -1.29 -1.48
CA ARG A 49 -12.78 -1.70 -0.72
C ARG A 49 -14.00 -0.86 -1.11
N ASN A 50 -13.84 0.45 -1.23
CA ASN A 50 -14.90 1.37 -1.66
C ASN A 50 -15.33 1.16 -3.12
N ALA A 51 -14.45 0.61 -3.96
CA ALA A 51 -14.75 0.24 -5.34
C ALA A 51 -15.33 -1.18 -5.48
N LYS A 52 -15.55 -1.91 -4.38
CA LYS A 52 -15.91 -3.35 -4.33
C LYS A 52 -14.83 -4.29 -4.90
N ALA A 53 -13.60 -3.81 -5.07
CA ALA A 53 -12.43 -4.61 -5.44
C ALA A 53 -11.82 -5.28 -4.19
N LEU A 54 -12.56 -6.22 -3.60
CA LEU A 54 -12.17 -6.87 -2.35
C LEU A 54 -10.89 -7.70 -2.46
N ASP A 55 -10.61 -8.25 -3.64
CA ASP A 55 -9.42 -9.07 -3.90
C ASP A 55 -8.15 -8.22 -3.79
N GLN A 56 -8.11 -7.09 -4.50
CA GLN A 56 -7.00 -6.12 -4.44
C GLN A 56 -6.86 -5.48 -3.05
N ALA A 57 -7.99 -5.23 -2.36
CA ALA A 57 -7.97 -4.73 -0.99
C ALA A 57 -7.31 -5.75 -0.04
N LYS A 58 -7.65 -7.03 -0.16
CA LYS A 58 -7.07 -8.11 0.65
C LYS A 58 -5.56 -8.20 0.46
N GLU A 59 -5.08 -8.23 -0.78
CA GLU A 59 -3.64 -8.25 -1.06
C GLU A 59 -2.91 -7.04 -0.46
N SER A 60 -3.53 -5.85 -0.55
CA SER A 60 -2.98 -4.63 0.03
C SER A 60 -2.87 -4.72 1.57
N TYR A 61 -3.91 -5.25 2.24
CA TYR A 61 -3.87 -5.48 3.69
C TYR A 61 -2.84 -6.52 4.11
N ILE A 62 -2.65 -7.58 3.33
CA ILE A 62 -1.62 -8.60 3.60
C ILE A 62 -0.23 -7.95 3.57
N LYS A 63 0.07 -7.16 2.53
CA LYS A 63 1.35 -6.42 2.42
C LYS A 63 1.59 -5.49 3.60
N VAL A 64 0.57 -4.77 4.08
CA VAL A 64 0.68 -3.94 5.29
C VAL A 64 1.08 -4.78 6.51
N GLY A 65 0.42 -5.93 6.70
CA GLY A 65 0.74 -6.83 7.79
C GLY A 65 2.16 -7.40 7.71
N GLU A 66 2.64 -7.72 6.50
CA GLU A 66 4.02 -8.16 6.28
C GLU A 66 5.03 -7.06 6.60
N LEU A 67 4.76 -5.82 6.18
CA LEU A 67 5.60 -4.66 6.48
C LEU A 67 5.65 -4.35 7.97
N GLN A 68 4.50 -4.37 8.67
CA GLN A 68 4.45 -4.17 10.11
C GLN A 68 5.18 -5.29 10.86
N LYS A 69 5.04 -6.55 10.43
CA LYS A 69 5.77 -7.67 11.00
C LYS A 69 7.28 -7.51 10.79
N ALA A 70 7.71 -7.15 9.59
CA ALA A 70 9.11 -6.90 9.29
C ALA A 70 9.65 -5.77 10.16
N MET A 71 8.94 -4.63 10.24
CA MET A 71 9.33 -3.49 11.07
C MET A 71 9.46 -3.87 12.55
N ASN A 72 8.51 -4.62 13.10
CA ASN A 72 8.57 -5.08 14.49
C ASN A 72 9.65 -6.14 14.73
N ALA A 73 9.98 -6.94 13.71
CA ALA A 73 11.06 -7.92 13.77
C ALA A 73 12.46 -7.29 13.86
N TYR A 74 12.62 -6.04 13.42
CA TYR A 74 13.87 -5.28 13.59
C TYR A 74 14.03 -4.67 14.99
N LEU A 75 13.08 -4.89 15.91
CA LEU A 75 13.09 -4.34 17.27
C LEU A 75 13.59 -5.32 18.36
N PHE A 76 14.23 -6.42 17.98
CA PHE A 76 14.84 -7.40 18.89
C PHE A 76 16.37 -7.35 18.83
#